data_AF-A0A8T5EGJ8-F1
#
_entry.id   AF-A0A8T5EGJ8-F1
#
_cell.length_a   1.000
_cell.length_b   1.000
_cell.length_c   1.000
_cell.angle_alpha   90.00
_cell.angle_beta   90.00
_cell.angle_gamma   90.00
#
_symmetry.space_group_name_H-M   'P 1'
#
loop_
_entity.id
_entity.type
_entity.pdbx_description
1 polymer ?
#
loop_
_entity_poly.entity_id
_entity_poly.type
_entity_poly.pdbx_seq_one_letter_code
_entity_poly.pdbx_strand_id
1 'polypeptide(L)' 'MRKQILLLALLLSISVLAGCLGGEEKWERVDAAEFHDLLSEDSNAFLLDVRTQSEWDDEHIANSYLIPHDQIDARSDE' A
#
# COMPACT_ATOMS: atom_id res chain seq x y z
N MET A 1 -8.69 -47.61 -6.69
CA MET A 1 -7.46 -47.20 -5.96
C MET A 1 -6.44 -46.48 -6.86
N ARG A 2 -5.92 -47.08 -7.94
CA ARG A 2 -4.95 -46.41 -8.84
C ARG A 2 -5.41 -45.05 -9.42
N LYS A 3 -6.66 -44.96 -9.89
CA LYS A 3 -7.24 -43.70 -10.40
C LYS A 3 -7.45 -42.63 -9.32
N GLN A 4 -7.73 -43.04 -8.08
CA GLN A 4 -7.90 -42.12 -6.95
C GLN A 4 -6.55 -41.60 -6.45
N ILE A 5 -5.50 -42.42 -6.47
CA ILE A 5 -4.13 -41.99 -6.17
C ILE A 5 -3.65 -40.97 -7.22
N LEU A 6 -3.97 -41.19 -8.51
CA LEU A 6 -3.64 -40.25 -9.57
C LEU A 6 -4.39 -38.90 -9.43
N LEU A 7 -5.67 -38.94 -9.07
CA LEU A 7 -6.45 -37.72 -8.83
C LEU A 7 -5.95 -36.95 -7.60
N LEU A 8 -5.56 -37.64 -6.53
CA LEU A 8 -5.01 -37.02 -5.32
C LEU A 8 -3.65 -36.38 -5.59
N ALA A 9 -2.79 -37.04 -6.38
CA ALA A 9 -1.50 -36.50 -6.80
C ALA A 9 -1.63 -35.26 -7.69
N LEU A 10 -2.65 -35.23 -8.57
CA LEU A 10 -2.95 -34.08 -9.43
C LEU A 10 -3.51 -32.90 -8.64
N LEU A 11 -4.35 -33.15 -7.63
CA LEU A 11 -4.87 -32.11 -6.73
C LEU A 11 -3.76 -31.48 -5.89
N LEU A 12 -2.82 -32.29 -5.40
CA LEU A 12 -1.69 -31.84 -4.60
C LEU A 12 -0.70 -30.99 -5.41
N SER A 13 -0.48 -31.32 -6.69
CA SER A 13 0.40 -30.52 -7.55
C SER A 13 -0.18 -29.15 -7.92
N ILE A 14 -1.51 -29.03 -8.05
CA ILE A 14 -2.19 -27.74 -8.28
C ILE A 14 -2.06 -26.80 -7.07
N SER A 15 -2.06 -27.34 -5.85
CA SER A 15 -1.96 -26.54 -4.62
C SER A 15 -0.58 -25.89 -4.45
N VAL A 16 0.48 -26.51 -4.97
CA VAL A 16 1.86 -26.01 -4.89
C VAL A 16 2.09 -24.81 -5.85
N LEU A 17 1.29 -24.67 -6.92
CA LEU A 17 1.44 -23.56 -7.88
C LEU A 17 0.77 -22.25 -7.45
N ALA A 18 -0.11 -22.25 -6.44
CA ALA A 18 -0.81 -21.04 -5.98
C ALA A 18 0.07 -20.10 -5.13
N GLY A 19 1.29 -20.52 -4.76
CA GLY A 19 2.17 -19.78 -3.85
C GLY A 19 3.01 -18.66 -4.48
N CYS A 20 3.01 -18.50 -5.81
CA CYS A 20 3.89 -17.52 -6.49
C CYS A 20 3.22 -16.16 -6.81
N LEU A 21 1.97 -15.92 -6.39
CA LEU A 21 1.28 -14.65 -6.62
C LEU A 21 1.58 -13.61 -5.52
N GLY A 22 2.82 -13.59 -5.03
CA GLY A 22 3.26 -12.74 -3.93
C GLY A 22 3.74 -11.37 -4.40
N GLY A 23 2.85 -10.37 -4.31
CA GLY A 23 3.13 -8.95 -4.04
C GLY A 23 3.94 -8.17 -5.07
N GLU A 24 3.25 -7.47 -5.97
CA GLU A 24 3.82 -6.35 -6.73
C GLU A 24 4.07 -5.14 -5.81
N GLU A 25 5.08 -4.32 -6.13
CA GLU A 25 5.44 -3.09 -5.41
C GLU A 25 4.20 -2.24 -5.15
N LYS A 26 3.87 -2.05 -3.87
CA LYS A 26 2.56 -1.58 -3.39
C LYS A 26 2.42 -0.05 -3.35
N TRP A 27 3.08 0.63 -4.28
CA TRP A 27 3.04 2.09 -4.40
C TRP A 27 3.07 2.50 -5.86
N GLU A 28 2.34 3.56 -6.16
CA GLU A 28 2.28 4.18 -7.47
C GLU A 28 2.73 5.63 -7.34
N ARG A 29 3.55 6.09 -8.29
CA ARG A 29 3.87 7.51 -8.39
C ARG A 29 2.89 8.16 -9.34
N VAL A 30 2.15 9.11 -8.81
CA VAL A 30 1.20 9.94 -9.55
C VAL A 30 1.76 11.34 -9.76
N ASP A 31 1.23 12.07 -10.73
CA ASP A 31 1.51 13.50 -10.88
C ASP A 31 0.56 14.36 -10.02
N ALA A 32 0.74 15.68 -10.05
CA ALA A 32 -0.03 16.60 -9.21
C ALA A 32 -1.52 16.68 -9.59
N ALA A 33 -1.86 16.51 -10.87
CA ALA A 33 -3.25 16.57 -11.32
C ALA A 33 -3.97 15.28 -10.90
N GLU A 34 -3.35 14.14 -11.15
CA GLU A 34 -3.89 12.84 -10.74
C GLU A 34 -4.01 12.73 -9.21
N PHE A 35 -3.01 13.20 -8.46
CA PHE A 35 -3.08 13.27 -7.00
C PHE A 35 -4.25 14.12 -6.49
N HIS A 36 -4.53 15.26 -7.15
CA HIS A 36 -5.68 16.10 -6.81
C HIS A 36 -7.00 15.38 -7.05
N ASP A 37 -7.14 14.70 -8.20
CA ASP A 37 -8.33 13.94 -8.55
C ASP A 37 -8.56 12.81 -7.55
N LEU A 38 -7.51 12.03 -7.22
CA LEU A 38 -7.58 10.95 -6.23
C LEU A 38 -8.02 11.42 -4.84
N LEU A 39 -7.45 12.52 -4.33
CA LEU A 39 -7.85 13.11 -3.05
C LEU A 39 -9.28 13.67 -3.07
N SER A 40 -9.75 14.12 -4.23
CA SER A 40 -11.09 14.69 -4.38
C SER A 40 -12.18 13.60 -4.48
N GLU A 41 -11.84 12.44 -5.04
CA GLU A 41 -12.73 11.30 -5.21
C GLU A 41 -12.88 10.45 -3.94
N ASP A 42 -11.80 10.27 -3.17
CA ASP A 42 -11.81 9.48 -1.94
C ASP A 42 -11.73 10.35 -0.69
N SER A 43 -12.90 10.61 -0.08
CA SER A 43 -12.98 11.36 1.18
C SER A 43 -12.42 10.62 2.41
N ASN A 44 -12.07 9.34 2.28
CA ASN A 44 -11.41 8.56 3.33
C ASN A 44 -9.91 8.42 3.11
N ALA A 45 -9.34 9.05 2.07
CA ALA A 45 -7.91 8.99 1.81
C ALA A 45 -7.13 9.58 3.00
N PHE A 46 -6.10 8.85 3.44
CA PHE A 46 -5.15 9.35 4.42
C PHE A 46 -3.96 9.99 3.71
N LEU A 47 -3.83 11.31 3.86
CA LEU A 47 -2.71 12.06 3.30
C LEU A 47 -1.62 12.22 4.36
N LEU A 48 -0.49 11.53 4.17
CA LEU A 48 0.69 11.66 5.02
C LEU A 48 1.69 12.68 4.43
N ASP A 49 1.89 13.80 5.11
CA ASP A 49 2.97 14.74 4.81
C ASP A 49 4.21 14.37 5.63
N VAL A 50 5.33 14.13 4.94
CA VAL A 50 6.61 13.69 5.54
C VAL A 50 7.69 14.77 5.54
N ARG A 51 7.33 16.01 5.21
CA ARG A 51 8.23 17.17 5.26
C ARG A 51 8.58 17.56 6.69
N THR A 52 9.41 18.58 6.85
CA THR A 52 9.72 19.15 8.17
C THR A 52 8.55 19.95 8.76
N GLN A 53 8.53 20.12 10.08
CA GLN A 53 7.54 20.96 10.76
C GLN A 53 7.50 22.40 10.20
N SER A 54 8.68 22.99 9.94
CA SER A 54 8.74 24.36 9.42
C SER A 54 8.16 24.51 8.01
N GLU A 55 8.31 23.50 7.15
CA GLU A 55 7.72 23.52 5.80
C GLU A 55 6.21 23.33 5.85
N TRP A 56 5.72 22.52 6.78
CA TRP A 56 4.29 22.29 6.99
C TRP A 56 3.60 23.50 7.64
N ASP A 57 4.26 24.16 8.59
CA ASP A 57 3.76 25.36 9.27
C ASP A 57 3.62 26.56 8.31
N ASP A 58 4.45 26.64 7.27
CA ASP A 58 4.37 27.68 6.23
C ASP A 58 3.15 27.46 5.33
N GLU A 59 3.05 26.28 4.72
CA GLU A 59 1.88 25.86 3.93
C GLU A 59 1.79 24.33 3.82
N HIS A 60 0.56 23.83 3.85
CA HIS A 60 0.27 22.41 3.66
C HIS A 60 -1.14 22.19 3.08
N ILE A 61 -1.35 20.98 2.56
CA ILE A 61 -2.65 20.56 2.03
C ILE A 61 -3.60 20.32 3.19
N ALA A 62 -4.78 20.92 3.16
CA ALA A 62 -5.79 20.76 4.19
C ALA A 62 -6.09 19.26 4.47
N ASN A 63 -6.26 18.93 5.75
CA ASN A 63 -6.49 17.56 6.24
C ASN A 63 -5.30 16.57 6.07
N SER A 64 -4.11 17.03 5.66
CA SER A 64 -2.89 16.22 5.75
C SER A 64 -2.51 15.94 7.20
N TYR A 65 -1.95 14.76 7.46
CA TYR A 65 -1.35 14.39 8.73
C TYR A 65 0.18 14.48 8.64
N LEU A 66 0.81 15.19 9.57
CA LEU A 66 2.27 15.40 9.56
C LEU A 66 2.99 14.34 10.42
N ILE A 67 3.84 13.55 9.78
CA ILE A 67 4.88 12.77 10.45
C ILE A 67 6.19 13.05 9.72
N PRO A 68 7.06 13.92 10.26
CA PRO A 68 8.33 14.24 9.63
C PRO A 68 9.13 12.97 9.35
N HIS A 69 9.79 12.91 8.19
CA HIS A 69 10.48 11.70 7.72
C HIS A 69 11.49 11.12 8.71
N ASP A 70 12.10 11.95 9.56
CA ASP A 70 13.05 11.57 10.61
C ASP A 70 12.38 11.06 11.90
N GLN A 71 11.05 11.11 11.97
CA GLN A 71 10.23 10.63 13.09
C GLN A 71 9.35 9.43 12.72
N ILE A 72 9.28 9.03 11.44
CA ILE A 72 8.41 7.94 10.95
C ILE A 72 8.62 6.65 11.75
N ASP A 73 9.87 6.23 11.95
CA ASP A 73 10.17 4.99 12.66
C ASP A 73 9.69 5.03 14.12
N ALA A 74 9.72 6.20 14.75
CA ALA A 74 9.30 6.38 16.15
C ALA A 74 7.78 6.52 16.31
N ARG A 75 7.06 6.82 15.23
CA ARG A 75 5.62 7.12 15.19
C ARG A 75 4.87 6.18 14.24
N SER A 76 5.42 4.99 14.00
CA SER A 76 4.90 4.02 13.02
C SER A 76 3.54 3.42 13.37
N ASP A 77 3.09 3.60 14.62
CA ASP A 77 1.83 3.11 15.16
C ASP A 77 0.69 4.15 15.12
N GLU A 78 0.98 5.38 14.67
CA GLU A 78 -0.02 6.41 14.35
C GLU A 78 -0.67 6.16 12.99
#